data_AF-A0A7X5AQZ0-F1
#
_entry.id   AF-A0A7X5AQZ0-F1
#
_cell.length_a   1.000
_cell.length_b   1.000
_cell.length_c   1.000
_cell.angle_alpha   90.00
_cell.angle_beta   90.00
_cell.angle_gamma   90.00
#
_symmetry.space_group_name_H-M   'P 1'
#
loop_
_entity.id
_entity.type
_entity.pdbx_description
1 polymer ?
#
loop_
_entity_poly.entity_id
_entity_poly.type
_entity_poly.pdbx_seq_one_letter_code
_entity_poly.pdbx_strand_id
1 'polypeptide(L)'
;MTNFERYEKTSRAVFLALSELGPVQDYWQTYQIRPDCQAFILRGLSRLLPLRQNIFRDAIAPWLENAQQALQSPGMPVSQLLKNDTYPFPCRVDIQGNYLPCWVWGESKQLLVISIIEPRTGRFGSPRNVPAERLVDRHRWFDAQVIDGEQDCISTAQTSFHQFSQPDRNRDEPSVIDAIRHPSRRTLNPILSVTLIAMIVVVFTWVVTSHLGF
;
A
#
# COMPACT_ATOMS: atom_id res chain seq x y z
N MET A 1 28.23 -2.37 -6.14
CA MET A 1 26.79 -2.25 -6.42
C MET A 1 26.15 -1.55 -5.24
N THR A 2 25.62 -0.34 -5.44
CA THR A 2 24.96 0.44 -4.38
C THR A 2 23.58 -0.15 -4.05
N ASN A 3 23.02 0.20 -2.88
CA ASN A 3 21.65 -0.20 -2.52
C ASN A 3 20.62 0.29 -3.54
N PHE A 4 20.86 1.47 -4.12
CA PHE A 4 20.02 2.04 -5.19
C PHE A 4 20.09 1.22 -6.48
N GLU A 5 21.29 0.86 -6.94
CA GLU A 5 21.45 0.01 -8.13
C GLU A 5 20.80 -1.36 -7.93
N ARG A 6 20.90 -1.92 -6.72
CA ARG A 6 20.19 -3.15 -6.35
C ARG A 6 18.69 -2.99 -6.45
N TYR A 7 18.15 -1.94 -5.84
CA TYR A 7 16.73 -1.61 -5.90
C TYR A 7 16.23 -1.46 -7.33
N GLU A 8 16.91 -0.66 -8.15
CA GLU A 8 16.52 -0.43 -9.53
C GLU A 8 16.54 -1.73 -10.35
N LYS A 9 17.59 -2.54 -10.17
CA LYS A 9 17.69 -3.86 -10.80
C LYS A 9 16.53 -4.76 -10.37
N THR A 10 16.26 -4.87 -9.07
CA THR A 10 15.18 -5.70 -8.53
C THR A 10 13.81 -5.22 -9.02
N SER A 11 13.52 -3.92 -8.95
CA SER A 11 12.26 -3.35 -9.46
C SER A 11 12.06 -3.61 -10.95
N ARG A 12 13.14 -3.58 -11.75
CA ARG A 12 13.07 -3.91 -13.17
C ARG A 12 12.79 -5.40 -13.40
N ALA A 13 13.48 -6.28 -12.68
CA ALA A 13 13.26 -7.72 -12.77
C ALA A 13 11.82 -8.10 -12.36
N VAL A 14 11.35 -7.55 -11.25
CA VAL A 14 9.98 -7.73 -10.76
C VAL A 14 8.96 -7.20 -11.75
N PHE A 15 9.18 -6.03 -12.36
CA PHE A 15 8.28 -5.48 -13.37
C PHE A 15 8.10 -6.45 -14.56
N LEU A 16 9.21 -6.95 -15.11
CA LEU A 16 9.20 -7.88 -16.24
C LEU A 16 8.50 -9.19 -15.87
N ALA A 17 8.82 -9.75 -14.70
CA ALA A 17 8.16 -10.96 -14.22
C ALA A 17 6.63 -10.74 -14.09
N LEU A 18 6.22 -9.64 -13.45
CA LEU A 18 4.80 -9.34 -13.23
C LEU A 18 4.01 -9.17 -14.55
N SER A 19 4.61 -8.64 -15.61
CA SER A 19 3.92 -8.49 -16.89
C SER A 19 3.54 -9.82 -17.55
N GLU A 20 4.21 -10.91 -17.17
CA GLU A 20 4.00 -12.25 -17.75
C GLU A 20 3.21 -13.19 -16.81
N LEU A 21 2.88 -12.74 -15.60
CA LEU A 21 2.21 -13.57 -14.61
C LEU A 21 0.71 -13.71 -14.86
N GLY A 22 0.23 -14.96 -14.95
CA GLY A 22 -1.20 -15.29 -15.05
C GLY A 22 -2.08 -14.60 -14.00
N PRO A 23 -1.75 -14.64 -12.69
CA PRO A 23 -2.56 -13.98 -11.65
C PRO A 23 -2.72 -12.46 -11.82
N VAL A 24 -1.74 -11.81 -12.46
CA VAL A 24 -1.81 -10.36 -12.78
C VAL A 24 -2.82 -10.13 -13.89
N GLN A 25 -2.81 -10.98 -14.91
CA GLN A 25 -3.77 -10.93 -16.01
C GLN A 25 -5.20 -11.16 -15.50
N ASP A 26 -5.39 -12.15 -14.63
CA ASP A 26 -6.69 -12.45 -13.99
C ASP A 26 -7.21 -11.28 -13.16
N TYR A 27 -6.32 -10.62 -12.42
CA TYR A 27 -6.64 -9.42 -11.64
C TYR A 27 -7.13 -8.28 -12.54
N TRP A 28 -6.43 -8.00 -13.64
CA TRP A 28 -6.84 -6.94 -14.57
C TRP A 28 -8.20 -7.20 -15.22
N GLN A 29 -8.47 -8.45 -15.57
CA GLN A 29 -9.76 -8.84 -16.14
C GLN A 29 -10.89 -8.65 -15.12
N THR A 30 -10.66 -9.04 -13.87
CA THR A 30 -11.65 -8.97 -12.79
C THR A 30 -12.01 -7.51 -12.44
N TYR A 31 -11.01 -6.64 -12.34
CA TYR A 31 -11.18 -5.24 -11.91
C TYR A 31 -11.33 -4.25 -13.06
N GLN A 32 -11.45 -4.73 -14.31
CA GLN A 32 -11.61 -3.92 -15.51
C GLN A 32 -10.56 -2.79 -15.60
N ILE A 33 -9.31 -3.15 -15.30
CA ILE A 33 -8.22 -2.19 -15.28
C ILE A 33 -7.98 -1.67 -16.69
N ARG A 34 -8.00 -0.35 -16.86
CA ARG A 34 -7.79 0.27 -18.17
C ARG A 34 -6.41 -0.13 -18.74
N PRO A 35 -6.32 -0.58 -20.01
CA PRO A 35 -5.06 -1.05 -20.59
C PRO A 35 -3.93 -0.02 -20.54
N ASP A 36 -4.25 1.25 -20.73
CA ASP A 36 -3.26 2.33 -20.71
C ASP A 36 -2.70 2.60 -19.30
N CYS A 37 -3.41 2.19 -18.24
CA CYS A 37 -2.95 2.34 -16.85
C CYS A 37 -2.14 1.13 -16.35
N GLN A 38 -2.23 -0.03 -16.99
CA GLN A 38 -1.62 -1.29 -16.51
C GLN A 38 -0.11 -1.15 -16.29
N ALA A 39 0.61 -0.60 -17.27
CA ALA A 39 2.06 -0.40 -17.17
C ALA A 39 2.44 0.51 -16.00
N PHE A 40 1.69 1.59 -15.76
CA PHE A 40 1.93 2.50 -14.66
C PHE A 40 1.70 1.83 -13.29
N ILE A 41 0.59 1.10 -13.15
CA ILE A 41 0.24 0.39 -11.91
C ILE A 41 1.30 -0.69 -11.60
N LEU A 42 1.74 -1.44 -12.62
CA LEU A 42 2.81 -2.42 -12.47
C LEU A 42 4.14 -1.79 -12.08
N ARG A 43 4.52 -0.67 -12.72
CA ARG A 43 5.76 0.05 -12.35
C ARG A 43 5.73 0.47 -10.89
N GLY A 44 4.61 1.00 -10.41
CA GLY A 44 4.51 1.39 -9.02
C GLY A 44 4.57 0.21 -8.06
N LEU A 45 3.91 -0.90 -8.41
CA LEU A 45 3.94 -2.12 -7.61
C LEU A 45 5.35 -2.73 -7.55
N SER A 46 6.06 -2.81 -8.68
CA SER A 46 7.43 -3.33 -8.73
C SER A 46 8.44 -2.46 -7.98
N ARG A 47 8.08 -1.21 -7.71
CA ARG A 47 8.83 -0.26 -6.88
C ARG A 47 8.44 -0.33 -5.39
N LEU A 48 7.22 -0.73 -5.07
CA LEU A 48 6.78 -0.97 -3.69
C LEU A 48 7.32 -2.29 -3.14
N LEU A 49 7.28 -3.37 -3.92
CA LEU A 49 7.61 -4.72 -3.46
C LEU A 49 9.00 -4.88 -2.83
N PRO A 50 10.08 -4.25 -3.36
CA PRO A 50 11.41 -4.39 -2.78
C PRO A 50 11.62 -3.57 -1.49
N LEU A 51 10.63 -2.76 -1.07
CA LEU A 51 10.73 -1.90 0.11
C LEU A 51 10.27 -2.63 1.36
N ARG A 52 11.18 -2.81 2.34
CA ARG A 52 10.86 -3.50 3.60
C ARG A 52 10.21 -2.64 4.68
N GLN A 53 10.22 -1.31 4.53
CA GLN A 53 9.61 -0.45 5.54
C GLN A 53 8.11 -0.71 5.60
N ASN A 54 7.62 -0.94 6.82
CA ASN A 54 6.23 -1.31 7.06
C ASN A 54 5.26 -0.39 6.32
N ILE A 55 5.53 0.92 6.32
CA ILE A 55 4.69 1.89 5.63
C ILE A 55 4.49 1.62 4.13
N PHE A 56 5.50 1.14 3.41
CA PHE A 56 5.37 0.82 1.99
C PHE A 56 4.84 -0.59 1.75
N ARG A 57 5.15 -1.52 2.64
CA ARG A 57 4.55 -2.87 2.60
C ARG A 57 3.04 -2.79 2.82
N ASP A 58 2.63 -1.98 3.78
CA ASP A 58 1.23 -1.72 4.09
C ASP A 58 0.54 -0.93 2.96
N ALA A 59 1.31 -0.25 2.09
CA ALA A 59 0.79 0.44 0.92
C ALA A 59 0.56 -0.46 -0.31
N ILE A 60 1.02 -1.73 -0.32
CA ILE A 60 0.82 -2.65 -1.47
C ILE A 60 -0.67 -2.90 -1.72
N ALA A 61 -1.42 -3.17 -0.65
CA ALA A 61 -2.86 -3.42 -0.73
C ALA A 61 -3.63 -2.16 -1.19
N PRO A 62 -3.48 -0.99 -0.51
CA PRO A 62 -4.06 0.27 -0.98
C PRO A 62 -3.65 0.66 -2.40
N TRP A 63 -2.45 0.30 -2.85
CA TRP A 63 -1.98 0.55 -4.21
C TRP A 63 -2.81 -0.23 -5.23
N LEU A 64 -2.98 -1.53 -5.03
CA LEU A 64 -3.76 -2.38 -5.93
C LEU A 64 -5.22 -1.92 -6.02
N GLU A 65 -5.82 -1.56 -4.89
CA GLU A 65 -7.22 -1.11 -4.81
C GLU A 65 -7.44 0.26 -5.47
N ASN A 66 -6.55 1.22 -5.22
CA ASN A 66 -6.86 2.63 -5.46
C ASN A 66 -6.01 3.28 -6.55
N ALA A 67 -4.97 2.63 -7.10
CA ALA A 67 -4.08 3.28 -8.07
C ALA A 67 -4.83 3.78 -9.32
N GLN A 68 -5.79 3.01 -9.84
CA GLN A 68 -6.61 3.47 -10.96
C GLN A 68 -7.48 4.68 -10.60
N GLN A 69 -8.10 4.68 -9.43
CA GLN A 69 -8.93 5.80 -8.96
C GLN A 69 -8.07 7.05 -8.71
N ALA A 70 -6.86 6.86 -8.17
CA ALA A 70 -5.89 7.93 -7.98
C ALA A 70 -5.53 8.57 -9.33
N LEU A 71 -5.32 7.79 -10.39
CA LEU A 71 -5.09 8.33 -11.74
C LEU A 71 -6.27 9.15 -12.29
N GLN A 72 -7.49 8.90 -11.84
CA GLN A 72 -8.68 9.66 -12.23
C GLN A 72 -8.89 10.92 -11.39
N SER A 73 -8.05 11.16 -10.38
CA SER A 73 -8.21 12.30 -9.48
C SER A 73 -7.98 13.63 -10.20
N PRO A 74 -8.77 14.68 -9.86
CA PRO A 74 -8.57 16.02 -10.41
C PRO A 74 -7.14 16.52 -10.21
N GLY A 75 -6.52 17.03 -11.28
CA GLY A 75 -5.15 17.55 -11.25
C GLY A 75 -4.06 16.53 -11.58
N MET A 76 -4.39 15.26 -11.77
CA MET A 76 -3.44 14.24 -12.23
C MET A 76 -3.07 14.43 -13.71
N PRO A 77 -1.77 14.51 -14.06
CA PRO A 77 -1.30 14.71 -15.43
C PRO A 77 -1.24 13.38 -16.19
N VAL A 78 -2.36 12.66 -16.27
CA VAL A 78 -2.45 11.25 -16.72
C VAL A 78 -1.68 10.99 -18.02
N SER A 79 -1.82 11.85 -19.03
CA SER A 79 -1.13 11.69 -20.31
C SER A 79 0.40 11.69 -20.21
N GLN A 80 0.96 12.42 -19.24
CA GLN A 80 2.39 12.43 -18.94
C GLN A 80 2.78 11.24 -18.05
N LEU A 81 1.95 10.90 -17.06
CA LEU A 81 2.18 9.78 -16.14
C LEU A 81 2.36 8.45 -16.87
N LEU A 82 1.49 8.21 -17.86
CA LEU A 82 1.48 6.95 -18.58
C LEU A 82 2.70 6.79 -19.51
N LYS A 83 3.26 7.91 -20.01
CA LYS A 83 4.38 7.90 -20.96
C LYS A 83 5.76 7.96 -20.30
N ASN A 84 5.86 8.42 -19.06
CA ASN A 84 7.13 8.61 -18.39
C ASN A 84 7.43 7.45 -17.45
N ASP A 85 8.44 6.66 -17.81
CA ASP A 85 8.87 5.49 -17.06
C ASP A 85 9.60 5.82 -15.76
N THR A 86 10.04 7.08 -15.56
CA THR A 86 10.61 7.53 -14.28
C THR A 86 9.59 7.47 -13.16
N TYR A 87 8.29 7.52 -13.46
CA TYR A 87 7.22 7.52 -12.48
C TYR A 87 6.42 6.20 -12.45
N PRO A 88 5.82 5.85 -11.30
CA PRO A 88 5.84 6.57 -10.02
C PRO A 88 6.91 6.06 -9.05
N PHE A 89 7.31 6.83 -8.03
CA PHE A 89 8.39 6.40 -7.10
C PHE A 89 8.16 6.83 -5.64
N PRO A 90 8.71 6.07 -4.66
CA PRO A 90 8.70 6.47 -3.25
C PRO A 90 9.64 7.63 -2.99
N CYS A 91 9.25 8.56 -2.13
CA CYS A 91 10.11 9.65 -1.67
C CYS A 91 9.69 10.14 -0.27
N ARG A 92 10.40 11.12 0.28
CA ARG A 92 9.97 11.90 1.43
C ARG A 92 9.74 13.33 1.01
N VAL A 93 8.72 13.95 1.57
CA VAL A 93 8.41 15.37 1.35
C VAL A 93 8.54 16.13 2.67
N ASP A 94 9.20 17.28 2.64
CA ASP A 94 9.14 18.27 3.70
C ASP A 94 7.86 19.09 3.58
N ILE A 95 7.02 18.99 4.61
CA ILE A 95 5.84 19.83 4.78
C ILE A 95 5.99 20.57 6.11
N GLN A 96 6.36 21.84 6.02
CA GLN A 96 6.49 22.75 7.17
C GLN A 96 7.43 22.20 8.25
N GLY A 97 8.55 21.58 7.86
CA GLY A 97 9.51 20.97 8.77
C GLY A 97 9.20 19.52 9.16
N ASN A 98 8.09 18.95 8.67
CA ASN A 98 7.72 17.56 8.89
C ASN A 98 8.07 16.71 7.66
N TYR A 99 8.95 15.74 7.87
CA TYR A 99 9.38 14.79 6.83
C TYR A 99 8.40 13.63 6.74
N LEU A 100 7.57 13.65 5.70
CA LEU A 100 6.52 12.66 5.52
C LEU A 100 6.84 11.74 4.33
N PRO A 101 6.66 10.42 4.48
CA PRO A 101 6.76 9.47 3.39
C PRO A 101 5.65 9.75 2.37
N CYS A 102 6.02 9.81 1.10
CA CYS A 102 5.10 10.10 0.02
C CYS A 102 5.37 9.24 -1.20
N TRP A 103 4.37 9.19 -2.05
CA TRP A 103 4.45 8.60 -3.37
C TRP A 103 4.39 9.70 -4.42
N VAL A 104 5.38 9.74 -5.29
CA VAL A 104 5.45 10.70 -6.38
C VAL A 104 4.79 10.08 -7.61
N TRP A 105 3.64 10.62 -7.97
CA TRP A 105 2.86 10.16 -9.12
C TRP A 105 3.46 10.62 -10.43
N GLY A 106 3.89 11.88 -10.49
CA GLY A 106 4.52 12.49 -11.67
C GLY A 106 4.67 13.99 -11.53
N GLU A 107 4.66 14.69 -12.65
CA GLU A 107 4.89 16.12 -12.71
C GLU A 107 3.79 16.81 -13.52
N SER A 108 3.32 17.96 -13.05
CA SER A 108 2.30 18.80 -13.67
C SER A 108 2.67 20.26 -13.49
N LYS A 109 2.80 21.02 -14.59
CA LYS A 109 3.13 22.46 -14.56
C LYS A 109 4.37 22.79 -13.70
N GLN A 110 5.46 22.03 -13.86
CA GLN A 110 6.72 22.18 -13.12
C GLN A 110 6.62 21.88 -11.61
N LEU A 111 5.49 21.33 -11.14
CA LEU A 111 5.30 20.85 -9.78
C LEU A 111 5.16 19.34 -9.79
N LEU A 112 5.65 18.69 -8.73
CA LEU A 112 5.48 17.26 -8.55
C LEU A 112 4.13 16.98 -7.92
N VAL A 113 3.43 15.99 -8.47
CA VAL A 113 2.16 15.50 -7.96
C VAL A 113 2.45 14.35 -7.01
N ILE A 114 2.13 14.52 -5.73
CA ILE A 114 2.44 13.54 -4.68
C ILE A 114 1.20 13.16 -3.88
N SER A 115 1.24 11.98 -3.28
CA SER A 115 0.34 11.60 -2.18
C SER A 115 1.17 11.22 -0.96
N ILE A 116 0.85 11.81 0.18
CA ILE A 116 1.45 11.40 1.46
C ILE A 116 0.89 10.02 1.81
N ILE A 117 1.74 9.13 2.32
CA ILE A 117 1.33 7.81 2.77
C ILE A 117 1.05 7.88 4.26
N GLU A 118 -0.15 7.49 4.67
CA GLU A 118 -0.50 7.41 6.08
C GLU A 118 0.28 6.27 6.76
N PRO A 119 1.12 6.54 7.78
CA PRO A 119 2.04 5.54 8.33
C PRO A 119 1.40 4.31 8.95
N ARG A 120 0.15 4.43 9.41
CA ARG A 120 -0.58 3.35 10.10
C ARG A 120 -1.34 2.44 9.14
N THR A 121 -1.74 2.96 7.99
CA THR A 121 -2.68 2.28 7.08
C THR A 121 -2.08 2.02 5.70
N GLY A 122 -0.95 2.64 5.37
CA GLY A 122 -0.39 2.60 4.02
C GLY A 122 -1.25 3.36 2.99
N ARG A 123 -2.33 4.03 3.40
CA ARG A 123 -3.24 4.70 2.47
C ARG A 123 -2.60 5.96 1.91
N PHE A 124 -2.81 6.17 0.61
CA PHE A 124 -2.43 7.40 -0.06
C PHE A 124 -3.44 8.50 0.28
N GLY A 125 -2.95 9.61 0.82
CA GLY A 125 -3.73 10.84 0.92
C GLY A 125 -4.03 11.44 -0.45
N SER A 126 -4.90 12.45 -0.48
CA SER A 126 -5.28 13.12 -1.72
C SER A 126 -4.05 13.69 -2.47
N PRO A 127 -4.00 13.55 -3.81
CA PRO A 127 -2.94 14.12 -4.62
C PRO A 127 -2.79 15.62 -4.40
N ARG A 128 -1.55 16.09 -4.31
CA ARG A 128 -1.23 17.51 -4.15
C ARG A 128 0.02 17.87 -4.94
N ASN A 129 0.08 19.12 -5.37
CA ASN A 129 1.22 19.65 -6.09
C ASN A 129 2.23 20.23 -5.10
N VAL A 130 3.50 19.83 -5.23
CA VAL A 130 4.60 20.35 -4.42
C VAL A 130 5.76 20.76 -5.32
N PRO A 131 6.49 21.83 -4.97
CA PRO A 131 7.76 22.14 -5.63
C PRO A 131 8.75 21.00 -5.44
N ALA A 132 9.58 20.72 -6.45
CA ALA A 132 10.56 19.65 -6.36
C ALA A 132 11.55 19.84 -5.21
N GLU A 133 11.73 21.08 -4.72
CA GLU A 133 12.65 21.46 -3.63
C GLU A 133 12.17 20.92 -2.29
N ARG A 134 10.86 20.64 -2.19
CA ARG A 134 10.25 20.04 -1.00
C ARG A 134 10.47 18.54 -0.94
N LEU A 135 10.88 17.89 -2.02
CA LEU A 135 11.30 16.51 -1.94
C LEU A 135 12.67 16.41 -1.30
N VAL A 136 12.70 15.64 -0.23
CA VAL A 136 13.89 15.36 0.54
C VAL A 136 14.53 14.17 -0.15
N ASP A 137 15.81 14.31 -0.47
CA ASP A 137 16.60 13.31 -1.20
C ASP A 137 16.23 13.17 -2.70
N ARG A 138 16.32 14.28 -3.44
CA ARG A 138 16.30 14.28 -4.93
C ARG A 138 17.31 13.32 -5.56
N HIS A 139 18.36 12.96 -4.82
CA HIS A 139 19.35 11.95 -5.20
C HIS A 139 19.35 10.83 -4.18
N ARG A 140 18.54 9.80 -4.45
CA ARG A 140 18.88 8.41 -4.10
C ARG A 140 19.19 8.18 -2.61
N TRP A 141 18.22 8.34 -1.73
CA TRP A 141 18.06 7.33 -0.67
C TRP A 141 16.69 7.46 -0.01
N PHE A 142 15.92 6.40 -0.13
CA PHE A 142 15.16 5.97 1.02
C PHE A 142 16.12 5.04 1.78
N ASP A 143 16.32 5.19 3.10
CA ASP A 143 16.99 4.19 3.97
C ASP A 143 16.23 2.85 4.01
N ALA A 144 15.54 2.50 2.93
CA ALA A 144 14.92 1.21 2.71
C ALA A 144 16.04 0.20 2.63
N GLN A 145 16.08 -0.67 3.63
CA GLN A 145 16.81 -1.92 3.57
C GLN A 145 16.25 -2.75 2.41
N VAL A 146 16.81 -2.57 1.21
CA VAL A 146 16.48 -3.38 0.03
C VAL A 146 17.30 -4.65 0.11
N ILE A 147 16.67 -5.72 0.61
CA ILE A 147 17.35 -7.00 0.89
C ILE A 147 16.59 -8.18 0.28
N ASP A 148 15.31 -8.05 -0.05
CA ASP A 148 14.55 -9.16 -0.62
C ASP A 148 15.07 -9.52 -2.01
N GLY A 149 15.22 -10.82 -2.25
CA GLY A 149 15.59 -11.33 -3.56
C GLY A 149 14.49 -11.02 -4.58
N GLU A 150 14.86 -10.99 -5.86
CA GLU A 150 13.90 -10.82 -6.97
C GLU A 150 12.75 -11.82 -6.85
N GLN A 151 13.06 -13.06 -6.49
CA GLN A 151 12.08 -14.14 -6.34
C GLN A 151 11.12 -13.95 -5.15
N ASP A 152 11.58 -13.39 -4.04
CA ASP A 152 10.75 -13.12 -2.85
C ASP A 152 9.75 -11.99 -3.13
N CYS A 153 10.19 -10.99 -3.90
CA CYS A 153 9.32 -9.90 -4.36
C CYS A 153 8.22 -10.42 -5.29
N ILE A 154 8.59 -11.31 -6.23
CA ILE A 154 7.64 -11.92 -7.18
C ILE A 154 6.62 -12.79 -6.44
N SER A 155 7.06 -13.65 -5.51
CA SER A 155 6.16 -14.52 -4.75
C SER A 155 5.20 -13.72 -3.85
N THR A 156 5.68 -12.63 -3.23
CA THR A 156 4.85 -11.69 -2.47
C THR A 156 3.78 -11.06 -3.35
N ALA A 157 4.15 -10.66 -4.57
CA ALA A 157 3.22 -10.08 -5.51
C ALA A 157 2.16 -11.09 -5.96
N GLN A 158 2.56 -12.31 -6.33
CA GLN A 158 1.64 -13.40 -6.68
C GLN A 158 0.65 -13.65 -5.56
N THR A 159 1.13 -13.74 -4.31
CA THR A 159 0.28 -13.94 -3.14
C THR A 159 -0.72 -12.79 -2.97
N SER A 160 -0.27 -11.55 -3.17
CA SER A 160 -1.13 -10.37 -3.10
C SER A 160 -2.21 -10.44 -4.19
N PHE A 161 -1.85 -10.67 -5.46
CA PHE A 161 -2.82 -10.80 -6.55
C PHE A 161 -3.80 -11.94 -6.33
N HIS A 162 -3.36 -13.09 -5.81
CA HIS A 162 -4.28 -14.17 -5.46
C HIS A 162 -5.25 -13.78 -4.34
N GLN A 163 -4.80 -13.05 -3.32
CA GLN A 163 -5.67 -12.56 -2.25
C GLN A 163 -6.70 -11.55 -2.77
N PHE A 164 -6.33 -10.69 -3.72
CA PHE A 164 -7.25 -9.72 -4.32
C PHE A 164 -8.16 -10.31 -5.38
N SER A 165 -7.69 -11.29 -6.17
CA SER A 165 -8.49 -11.94 -7.21
C SER A 165 -9.44 -13.00 -6.66
N GLN A 166 -9.26 -13.43 -5.41
CA GLN A 166 -10.29 -14.22 -4.75
C GLN A 166 -11.51 -13.32 -4.55
N PRO A 167 -12.66 -13.63 -5.19
CA PRO A 167 -13.90 -12.96 -4.83
C PRO A 167 -14.09 -13.11 -3.34
N ASP A 168 -14.73 -12.13 -2.71
CA ASP A 168 -15.06 -11.95 -1.29
C ASP A 168 -15.85 -13.15 -0.68
N ARG A 169 -15.41 -14.37 -0.95
CA ARG A 169 -16.09 -15.63 -0.70
C ARG A 169 -15.88 -16.10 0.73
N ASN A 170 -14.92 -15.50 1.43
CA ASN A 170 -14.76 -15.54 2.88
C ASN A 170 -14.51 -14.11 3.42
N ARG A 171 -15.49 -13.21 3.32
CA ARG A 171 -15.77 -12.32 4.48
C ARG A 171 -16.36 -13.16 5.61
N ASP A 172 -15.65 -14.21 5.99
CA ASP A 172 -15.83 -14.75 7.33
C ASP A 172 -15.28 -13.64 8.23
N GLU A 173 -16.19 -13.08 9.01
CA GLU A 173 -15.90 -12.15 10.08
C GLU A 173 -14.64 -12.63 10.82
N PRO A 174 -13.60 -11.77 10.97
CA PRO A 174 -12.35 -12.22 11.57
C PRO A 174 -12.63 -12.77 12.96
N SER A 175 -12.29 -14.05 13.17
CA SER A 175 -12.40 -14.67 14.49
C SER A 175 -11.65 -13.82 15.51
N VAL A 176 -12.19 -13.72 16.72
CA VAL A 176 -11.61 -12.95 17.84
C VAL A 176 -10.13 -13.31 18.05
N ILE A 177 -9.77 -14.56 17.76
CA ILE A 177 -8.39 -15.08 17.87
C ILE A 177 -7.46 -14.46 16.82
N ASP A 178 -7.94 -14.19 15.60
CA ASP A 178 -7.14 -13.56 14.54
C ASP A 178 -6.94 -12.06 14.80
N ALA A 179 -7.93 -11.40 15.39
CA ALA A 179 -7.80 -10.00 15.82
C ALA A 179 -6.75 -9.82 16.92
N ILE A 180 -6.60 -10.82 17.82
CA ILE A 180 -5.57 -10.81 18.87
C ILE A 180 -4.17 -11.07 18.31
N ARG A 181 -4.04 -11.96 17.31
CA ARG A 181 -2.74 -12.27 16.68
C ARG A 181 -2.24 -11.18 15.74
N HIS A 182 -3.15 -10.42 15.12
CA HIS A 182 -2.80 -9.36 14.16
C HIS A 182 -3.58 -8.06 14.43
N PRO A 183 -3.31 -7.37 15.55
CA PRO A 183 -4.11 -6.23 16.03
C PRO A 183 -4.11 -5.02 15.07
N SER A 184 -3.10 -4.92 14.20
CA SER A 184 -2.91 -3.79 13.29
C SER A 184 -3.47 -4.00 11.88
N ARG A 185 -4.00 -5.18 11.54
CA ARG A 185 -4.41 -5.50 10.15
C ARG A 185 -5.91 -5.49 9.88
N ARG A 186 -6.76 -5.61 10.90
CA ARG A 186 -8.23 -5.70 10.68
C ARG A 186 -8.99 -5.05 11.83
N THR A 187 -9.68 -3.95 11.54
CA THR A 187 -10.66 -3.36 12.45
C THR A 187 -11.88 -4.29 12.55
N LEU A 188 -12.16 -4.80 13.74
CA LEU A 188 -13.39 -5.55 14.02
C LEU A 188 -14.62 -4.68 13.70
N ASN A 189 -15.69 -5.31 13.21
CA ASN A 189 -16.97 -4.64 12.95
C ASN A 189 -17.46 -3.95 14.24
N PRO A 190 -17.94 -2.69 14.23
CA PRO A 190 -18.29 -1.95 15.44
C PRO A 190 -19.31 -2.68 16.33
N ILE A 191 -20.23 -3.44 15.70
CA ILE A 191 -21.24 -4.23 16.40
C ILE A 191 -20.57 -5.32 17.26
N LEU A 192 -19.62 -6.08 16.71
CA LEU A 192 -18.98 -7.18 17.42
C LEU A 192 -18.06 -6.70 18.55
N SER A 193 -17.42 -5.54 18.37
CA SER A 193 -16.67 -4.86 19.43
C SER A 193 -17.56 -4.50 20.63
N VAL A 194 -18.74 -3.95 20.37
CA VAL A 194 -19.72 -3.63 21.42
C VAL A 194 -20.23 -4.90 22.11
N THR A 195 -20.50 -5.97 21.36
CA THR A 195 -20.94 -7.25 21.94
C THR A 195 -19.87 -7.89 22.83
N LEU A 196 -18.60 -7.83 22.41
CA LEU A 196 -17.48 -8.35 23.20
C LEU A 196 -17.30 -7.57 24.51
N ILE A 197 -17.34 -6.24 24.44
CA ILE A 197 -17.26 -5.38 25.62
C ILE A 197 -18.44 -5.65 26.56
N ALA A 198 -19.66 -5.76 26.04
CA ALA A 198 -20.84 -6.08 26.83
C ALA A 198 -20.71 -7.44 27.52
N MET A 199 -20.20 -8.47 26.81
CA MET A 199 -19.95 -9.78 27.40
C MET A 199 -18.91 -9.72 28.52
N ILE A 200 -17.81 -8.99 28.33
CA ILE A 200 -16.78 -8.79 29.37
C ILE A 200 -17.39 -8.11 30.59
N VAL A 201 -18.22 -7.08 30.40
CA VAL A 201 -18.90 -6.39 31.50
C VAL A 201 -19.86 -7.32 32.24
N VAL A 202 -20.64 -8.14 31.52
CA VAL A 202 -21.56 -9.11 32.13
C VAL A 202 -20.81 -10.17 32.94
N VAL A 203 -19.75 -10.76 32.37
CA VAL A 203 -18.92 -11.76 33.04
C VAL A 203 -18.21 -11.14 34.25
N PHE A 204 -17.62 -9.95 34.10
CA PHE A 204 -16.98 -9.24 35.20
C PHE A 204 -17.98 -8.93 36.32
N THR A 205 -19.17 -8.43 35.97
CA THR A 205 -20.22 -8.14 36.95
C THR A 205 -20.68 -9.41 37.67
N TRP A 206 -20.85 -10.52 36.94
CA TRP A 206 -21.21 -11.81 37.51
C TRP A 206 -20.13 -12.38 38.44
N VAL A 207 -18.86 -12.28 38.06
CA VAL A 207 -17.71 -12.69 38.89
C VAL A 207 -17.66 -11.82 40.15
N VAL A 208 -17.83 -10.50 40.01
CA VAL A 208 -17.86 -9.55 41.12
C VAL A 208 -19.01 -9.86 42.06
N THR A 209 -20.24 -10.05 41.59
CA THR A 209 -21.39 -10.37 42.46
C THR A 209 -21.22 -11.73 43.13
N SER A 210 -20.72 -12.74 42.41
CA SER A 210 -20.53 -14.09 42.94
C SER A 210 -19.40 -14.19 43.98
N HIS A 211 -18.33 -13.39 43.85
CA HIS A 211 -17.19 -13.42 44.78
C HIS A 211 -17.23 -12.35 45.88
N LEU A 212 -17.90 -11.22 45.65
CA LEU A 212 -18.00 -10.13 46.64
C LEU A 212 -19.34 -10.10 47.39
N GLY A 213 -20.30 -10.97 47.03
CA GLY A 213 -21.49 -11.23 47.83
C GLY A 213 -22.44 -10.03 47.95
N PHE A 214 -22.85 -9.47 46.80
CA PHE A 214 -23.99 -8.56 46.70
C PHE A 214 -25.22 -9.30 46.16
#